data_AF-A0A367JB00-F1
#
_entry.id   AF-A0A367JB00-F1
#
_cell.length_a   1.000
_cell.length_b   1.000
_cell.length_c   1.000
_cell.angle_alpha   90.00
_cell.angle_beta   90.00
_cell.angle_gamma   90.00
#
_symmetry.space_group_name_H-M   'P 1'
#
loop_
_entity.id
_entity.type
_entity.pdbx_description
1 polymer ?
#
loop_
_entity_poly.entity_id
_entity_poly.type
_entity_poly.pdbx_seq_one_letter_code
_entity_poly.pdbx_strand_id
1 'polypeptide(L)'
;MNNKTLRPLHLRILFPELLTLPKTDPRRLGPPIDITSSKTVDLELYTYLALLVRDFIHPWYRLITNDQDLTTELIKVLVLIIQKLEKRLCYEVDWTELILIDLPKLLTIHYHDYREAKRRLHMNHGSGSSSLPDLFHGMQPHFALQPIDHREQEYLRLLTESILRILLDPKDFQSDCLRQLIREILSNLILYNMIESLTDPYTIHMIICKLLAPFEPELDKLESSGKFAETYFSALTNGQPFQKQTKTISDQPEEDDSLTKHMQQLQEKRRLQGQEVTVDTDDPKGGSAAADHRQFSFGYITLQVFLAPIRSFWLYLVATVTHSQERYQRVTQHKKQTRQVRLIEPVMEFVHIACQIQDRPLLQFAWQMLAMFFWPLIRVFGGGLLIDKFLEQAVLHLLSEDHIVFYLRLGTDMLWPNGEFMQKADPPTPLQREQMRVRAERLLTVAIPHRVSSILFETSDLNQLQSHIHDTLEPLQNKKTNKHLMYLLVDLVLSKVFPELLVSEPRK
;
A
#
# COMPACT_ATOMS: atom_id res chain seq x y z
N MET A 1 22.74 34.88 2.76
CA MET A 1 22.41 36.10 3.53
C MET A 1 21.23 35.81 4.44
N ASN A 2 21.45 35.91 5.76
CA ASN A 2 20.52 35.97 6.90
C ASN A 2 19.08 35.40 6.79
N ASN A 3 18.91 34.13 7.16
CA ASN A 3 17.61 33.53 7.51
C ASN A 3 17.41 33.40 9.04
N LYS A 4 18.10 34.22 9.85
CA LYS A 4 18.10 34.12 11.33
C LYS A 4 17.12 35.07 12.05
N THR A 5 16.22 35.76 11.34
CA THR A 5 15.36 36.80 11.96
C THR A 5 13.91 36.82 11.47
N LEU A 6 13.41 35.77 10.82
CA LEU A 6 11.98 35.68 10.52
C LEU A 6 11.25 35.09 11.74
N ARG A 7 10.34 35.87 12.30
CA ARG A 7 9.51 35.46 13.44
C ARG A 7 8.62 34.27 13.03
N PRO A 8 8.30 33.35 13.96
CA PRO A 8 7.44 32.21 13.66
C PRO A 8 6.12 32.64 13.01
N LEU A 9 5.71 31.92 11.96
CA LEU A 9 4.52 32.24 11.16
C LEU A 9 3.27 32.35 12.04
N HIS A 10 3.09 31.41 12.95
CA HIS A 10 1.91 31.35 13.82
C HIS A 10 1.78 32.57 14.73
N LEU A 11 2.87 33.11 15.27
CA LEU A 11 2.82 34.34 16.08
C LEU A 11 2.43 35.57 15.26
N ARG A 12 2.76 35.60 13.95
CA ARG A 12 2.43 36.73 13.08
C ARG A 12 0.97 36.74 12.66
N ILE A 13 0.38 35.55 12.51
CA ILE A 13 -0.95 35.39 11.92
C ILE A 13 -2.01 35.26 13.02
N LEU A 14 -1.76 34.39 14.00
CA LEU A 14 -2.73 34.03 15.03
C LEU A 14 -2.67 34.95 16.26
N PHE A 15 -1.47 35.46 16.59
CA PHE A 15 -1.25 36.24 17.82
C PHE A 15 -0.50 37.56 17.56
N PRO A 16 -0.99 38.43 16.65
CA PRO A 16 -0.29 39.68 16.33
C PRO A 16 -0.15 40.60 17.55
N GLU A 17 -1.09 40.52 18.51
CA GLU A 17 -1.06 41.28 19.76
C GLU A 17 0.19 40.97 20.61
N LEU A 18 0.61 39.70 20.68
CA LEU A 18 1.80 39.29 21.44
C LEU A 18 3.09 39.89 20.85
N LEU A 19 3.07 40.28 19.57
CA LEU A 19 4.21 40.94 18.93
C LEU A 19 4.33 42.43 19.31
N THR A 20 3.27 43.03 19.85
CA THR A 20 3.26 44.41 20.36
C THR A 20 3.91 44.54 21.73
N LEU A 21 4.04 43.42 22.46
CA LEU A 21 4.68 43.35 23.76
C LEU A 21 6.21 43.59 23.71
N PRO A 22 6.82 44.09 24.81
CA PRO A 22 8.26 44.28 24.90
C PRO A 22 9.04 43.01 24.54
N LYS A 23 10.23 43.17 23.92
CA LYS A 23 11.06 42.02 23.47
C LYS A 23 11.48 41.08 24.60
N THR A 24 11.48 41.55 25.84
CA THR A 24 11.83 40.80 27.05
C THR A 24 10.67 40.01 27.64
N ASP A 25 9.45 40.17 27.12
CA ASP A 25 8.26 39.49 27.66
C ASP A 25 8.28 37.99 27.27
N PRO A 26 8.25 37.07 28.23
CA PRO A 26 8.23 35.63 27.95
C PRO A 26 7.03 35.18 27.11
N ARG A 27 5.92 35.94 27.12
CA ARG A 27 4.72 35.66 26.29
C ARG A 27 4.96 35.82 24.79
N ARG A 28 6.09 36.41 24.39
CA ARG A 28 6.49 36.58 23.00
C ARG A 28 7.24 35.36 22.44
N LEU A 29 7.63 34.42 23.30
CA LEU A 29 8.47 33.28 22.93
C LEU A 29 7.66 32.09 22.39
N GLY A 30 6.35 32.04 22.65
CA GLY A 30 5.49 30.94 22.23
C GLY A 30 4.00 31.28 22.27
N PRO A 31 3.16 30.42 21.72
CA PRO A 31 1.70 30.56 21.75
C PRO A 31 1.18 30.55 23.20
N PRO A 32 0.03 31.19 23.47
CA PRO A 32 -0.48 31.40 24.83
C PRO A 32 -1.15 30.17 25.46
N ILE A 33 -1.53 29.17 24.67
CA ILE A 33 -2.25 27.97 25.11
C ILE A 33 -1.44 26.76 24.64
N ASP A 34 -1.22 25.80 25.53
CA ASP A 34 -0.61 24.53 25.13
C ASP A 34 -1.71 23.67 24.47
N ILE A 35 -1.47 23.16 23.25
CA ILE A 35 -2.44 22.33 22.54
C ILE A 35 -2.31 20.88 23.02
N THR A 36 -1.09 20.40 23.18
CA THR A 36 -0.79 19.01 23.53
C THR A 36 0.22 18.94 24.67
N SER A 37 0.53 17.71 25.10
CA SER A 37 1.62 17.44 26.04
C SER A 37 3.03 17.70 25.50
N SER A 38 3.20 17.87 24.17
CA SER A 38 4.48 18.11 23.51
C SER A 38 4.58 19.51 22.88
N LYS A 39 5.62 20.25 23.25
CA LYS A 39 5.91 21.58 22.68
C LYS A 39 6.35 21.53 21.22
N THR A 40 6.97 20.43 20.79
CA THR A 40 7.44 20.28 19.40
C THR A 40 6.26 20.04 18.46
N VAL A 41 5.31 19.22 18.89
CA VAL A 41 4.04 18.96 18.20
C VAL A 41 3.20 20.24 18.15
N ASP A 42 3.10 20.97 19.27
CA ASP A 42 2.34 22.23 19.33
C ASP A 42 2.84 23.26 18.31
N LEU A 43 4.15 23.37 18.12
CA LEU A 43 4.74 24.30 17.16
C LEU A 43 4.26 24.02 15.73
N GLU A 44 4.20 22.75 15.35
CA GLU A 44 3.73 22.32 14.02
C GLU A 44 2.22 22.50 13.90
N LEU A 45 1.44 22.14 14.94
CA LEU A 45 -0.01 22.34 14.97
C LEU A 45 -0.38 23.82 14.84
N TYR A 46 0.31 24.71 15.56
CA TYR A 46 0.10 26.15 15.43
C TYR A 46 0.48 26.68 14.06
N THR A 47 1.51 26.12 13.44
CA THR A 47 1.89 26.47 12.06
C THR A 47 0.79 26.04 11.08
N TYR A 48 0.22 24.85 11.26
CA TYR A 48 -0.91 24.37 10.48
C TYR A 48 -2.15 25.26 10.66
N LEU A 49 -2.54 25.57 11.90
CA LEU A 49 -3.66 26.48 12.20
C LEU A 49 -3.44 27.87 11.58
N ALA A 50 -2.21 28.38 11.60
CA ALA A 50 -1.87 29.65 10.98
C ALA A 50 -2.06 29.63 9.46
N LEU A 51 -1.64 28.57 8.80
CA LEU A 51 -1.84 28.38 7.36
C LEU A 51 -3.33 28.28 7.01
N LEU A 52 -4.10 27.53 7.81
CA LEU A 52 -5.54 27.38 7.64
C LEU A 52 -6.25 28.74 7.73
N VAL A 53 -5.99 29.50 8.79
CA VAL A 53 -6.59 30.84 8.96
C VAL A 53 -6.15 31.79 7.84
N ARG A 54 -4.86 31.78 7.46
CA ARG A 54 -4.31 32.66 6.42
C ARG A 54 -4.97 32.45 5.06
N ASP A 55 -5.16 31.21 4.66
CA ASP A 55 -5.55 30.88 3.28
C ASP A 55 -7.05 30.65 3.14
N PHE A 56 -7.75 30.29 4.22
CA PHE A 56 -9.15 29.93 4.12
C PHE A 56 -10.10 30.83 4.90
N ILE A 57 -9.61 31.63 5.85
CA ILE A 57 -10.45 32.53 6.64
C ILE A 57 -10.20 33.98 6.25
N HIS A 58 -8.95 34.43 6.32
CA HIS A 58 -8.59 35.82 6.03
C HIS A 58 -9.01 36.34 4.64
N PRO A 59 -8.99 35.57 3.54
CA PRO A 59 -9.30 36.11 2.22
C PRO A 59 -10.73 36.64 2.08
N TRP A 60 -11.70 36.03 2.75
CA TRP A 60 -13.09 36.50 2.75
C TRP A 60 -13.42 37.31 4.01
N TYR A 61 -12.88 36.95 5.18
CA TYR A 61 -13.25 37.61 6.43
C TYR A 61 -12.81 39.07 6.47
N ARG A 62 -11.61 39.37 5.95
CA ARG A 62 -11.08 40.75 5.86
C ARG A 62 -11.83 41.63 4.86
N LEU A 63 -12.61 41.05 3.95
CA LEU A 63 -13.51 41.81 3.08
C LEU A 63 -14.76 42.29 3.82
N ILE A 64 -15.13 41.62 4.91
CA ILE A 64 -16.33 41.90 5.69
C ILE A 64 -15.99 42.78 6.89
N THR A 65 -14.96 42.41 7.67
CA THR A 65 -14.55 43.15 8.88
C THR A 65 -13.05 43.01 9.15
N ASN A 66 -12.50 43.97 9.90
CA ASN A 66 -11.11 43.96 10.38
C ASN A 66 -10.98 43.44 11.82
N ASP A 67 -12.10 43.04 12.44
CA ASP A 67 -12.12 42.47 13.77
C ASP A 67 -11.35 41.14 13.82
N GLN A 68 -10.70 40.84 14.94
CA GLN A 68 -9.96 39.58 15.17
C GLN A 68 -10.70 38.61 16.09
N ASP A 69 -11.86 39.01 16.63
CA ASP A 69 -12.63 38.22 17.58
C ASP A 69 -13.03 36.85 17.01
N LEU A 70 -13.55 36.79 15.77
CA LEU A 70 -13.91 35.52 15.13
C LEU A 70 -12.70 34.58 15.00
N THR A 71 -11.55 35.13 14.59
CA THR A 71 -10.34 34.33 14.38
C THR A 71 -9.85 33.77 15.71
N THR A 72 -9.91 34.58 16.76
CA THR A 72 -9.54 34.18 18.13
C THR A 72 -10.47 33.09 18.67
N GLU A 73 -11.78 33.23 18.53
CA GLU A 73 -12.75 32.21 18.95
C GLU A 73 -12.62 30.92 18.12
N LEU A 74 -12.40 31.02 16.80
CA LEU A 74 -12.16 29.86 15.95
C LEU A 74 -10.92 29.08 16.39
N ILE A 75 -9.82 29.77 16.70
CA ILE A 75 -8.59 29.13 17.20
C ILE A 75 -8.86 28.43 18.53
N LYS A 76 -9.56 29.09 19.47
CA LYS A 76 -9.90 28.47 20.77
C LYS A 76 -10.68 27.17 20.58
N VAL A 77 -11.68 27.16 19.71
CA VAL A 77 -12.50 25.97 19.44
C VAL A 77 -11.70 24.88 18.74
N LEU A 78 -10.86 25.23 17.75
CA LEU A 78 -9.99 24.26 17.07
C LEU A 78 -8.96 23.65 18.03
N VAL A 79 -8.38 24.45 18.93
CA VAL A 79 -7.48 23.94 19.98
C VAL A 79 -8.21 22.99 20.92
N LEU A 80 -9.43 23.31 21.33
CA LEU A 80 -10.26 22.43 22.17
C LEU A 80 -10.60 21.11 21.47
N ILE A 81 -10.92 21.15 20.16
CA ILE A 81 -11.10 19.96 19.33
C ILE A 81 -9.84 19.11 19.33
N ILE A 82 -8.66 19.70 19.08
CA ILE A 82 -7.39 18.97 19.04
C ILE A 82 -7.04 18.38 20.41
N GLN A 83 -7.25 19.10 21.51
CA GLN A 83 -7.04 18.61 22.87
C GLN A 83 -7.93 17.40 23.20
N LYS A 84 -9.19 17.43 22.79
CA LYS A 84 -10.11 16.29 22.97
C LYS A 84 -9.71 15.10 22.09
N LEU A 85 -9.24 15.36 20.86
CA LEU A 85 -8.70 14.32 19.98
C LEU A 85 -7.42 13.70 20.54
N GLU A 86 -6.47 14.49 21.04
CA GLU A 86 -5.22 13.99 21.67
C GLU A 86 -5.56 13.03 22.81
N LYS A 87 -6.48 13.43 23.71
CA LYS A 87 -6.89 12.56 24.82
C LYS A 87 -7.43 11.22 24.33
N ARG A 88 -8.30 11.22 23.33
CA ARG A 88 -8.85 9.97 22.77
C ARG A 88 -7.76 9.11 22.11
N LEU A 89 -6.95 9.73 21.25
CA LEU A 89 -5.88 9.04 20.53
C LEU A 89 -4.82 8.45 21.47
N CYS A 90 -4.49 9.12 22.57
CA CYS A 90 -3.47 8.66 23.50
C CYS A 90 -3.98 7.65 24.55
N TYR A 91 -5.23 7.79 25.02
CA TYR A 91 -5.73 7.02 26.17
C TYR A 91 -6.80 5.97 25.82
N GLU A 92 -7.57 6.15 24.74
CA GLU A 92 -8.71 5.29 24.41
C GLU A 92 -8.42 4.31 23.27
N VAL A 93 -7.48 4.64 22.38
CA VAL A 93 -7.17 3.82 21.19
C VAL A 93 -6.07 2.80 21.48
N ASP A 94 -6.37 1.51 21.25
CA ASP A 94 -5.34 0.46 21.18
C ASP A 94 -4.68 0.44 19.80
N TRP A 95 -3.57 1.18 19.69
CA TRP A 95 -2.78 1.26 18.47
C TRP A 95 -2.12 -0.07 18.07
N THR A 96 -1.85 -0.95 19.04
CA THR A 96 -1.25 -2.25 18.76
C THR A 96 -2.25 -3.12 18.01
N GLU A 97 -3.51 -3.15 18.47
CA GLU A 97 -4.59 -3.85 17.75
C GLU A 97 -4.86 -3.20 16.39
N LEU A 98 -4.97 -1.87 16.33
CA LEU A 98 -5.28 -1.16 15.09
C LEU A 98 -4.21 -1.38 14.00
N ILE A 99 -2.92 -1.24 14.33
CA ILE A 99 -1.81 -1.30 13.36
C ILE A 99 -1.42 -2.74 13.01
N LEU A 100 -1.44 -3.67 13.97
CA LEU A 100 -0.95 -5.04 13.74
C LEU A 100 -2.04 -6.05 13.40
N ILE A 101 -3.30 -5.78 13.75
CA ILE A 101 -4.41 -6.70 13.49
C ILE A 101 -5.36 -6.13 12.44
N ASP A 102 -5.95 -4.97 12.69
CA ASP A 102 -7.08 -4.51 11.89
C ASP A 102 -6.62 -3.93 10.53
N LEU A 103 -5.55 -3.12 10.53
CA LEU A 103 -4.97 -2.56 9.32
C LEU A 103 -4.46 -3.63 8.34
N PRO A 104 -3.65 -4.64 8.74
CA PRO A 104 -3.17 -5.66 7.82
C PRO A 104 -4.30 -6.53 7.27
N LYS A 105 -5.34 -6.83 8.06
CA LYS A 105 -6.54 -7.52 7.56
C LYS A 105 -7.25 -6.73 6.48
N LEU A 106 -7.45 -5.43 6.70
CA LEU A 106 -8.08 -4.55 5.71
C LEU A 106 -7.26 -4.52 4.41
N LEU A 107 -5.94 -4.36 4.52
CA LEU A 107 -5.04 -4.37 3.36
C LEU A 107 -5.04 -5.72 2.63
N THR A 108 -5.10 -6.83 3.38
CA THR A 108 -5.19 -8.20 2.84
C THR A 108 -6.42 -8.36 1.97
N ILE A 109 -7.59 -7.97 2.49
CA ILE A 109 -8.87 -8.02 1.76
C ILE A 109 -8.79 -7.12 0.52
N HIS A 110 -8.30 -5.88 0.67
CA HIS A 110 -8.16 -4.93 -0.42
C HIS A 110 -7.28 -5.45 -1.58
N TYR A 111 -6.11 -5.99 -1.25
CA TYR A 111 -5.18 -6.54 -2.25
C TYR A 111 -5.72 -7.80 -2.91
N HIS A 112 -6.36 -8.67 -2.14
CA HIS A 112 -7.02 -9.86 -2.65
C HIS A 112 -8.13 -9.49 -3.65
N ASP A 113 -9.03 -8.60 -3.26
CA ASP A 113 -10.16 -8.16 -4.08
C ASP A 113 -9.72 -7.43 -5.34
N TYR A 114 -8.65 -6.64 -5.26
CA TYR A 114 -8.07 -5.96 -6.43
C TYR A 114 -7.61 -6.98 -7.47
N ARG A 115 -6.90 -8.01 -7.02
CA ARG A 115 -6.37 -9.05 -7.91
C ARG A 115 -7.46 -9.94 -8.47
N GLU A 116 -8.48 -10.24 -7.69
CA GLU A 116 -9.69 -10.93 -8.17
C GLU A 116 -10.40 -10.09 -9.24
N ALA A 117 -10.60 -8.79 -9.01
CA ALA A 117 -11.17 -7.88 -10.00
C ALA A 117 -10.33 -7.83 -11.29
N LYS A 118 -9.00 -7.77 -11.17
CA LYS A 118 -8.07 -7.83 -12.30
C LYS A 118 -8.16 -9.15 -13.06
N ARG A 119 -8.20 -10.30 -12.35
CA ARG A 119 -8.38 -11.62 -12.99
C ARG A 119 -9.70 -11.72 -13.75
N ARG A 120 -10.80 -11.21 -13.18
CA ARG A 120 -12.11 -11.16 -13.85
C ARG A 120 -12.10 -10.30 -15.10
N LEU A 121 -11.40 -9.16 -15.07
CA LEU A 121 -11.24 -8.30 -16.24
C LEU A 121 -10.57 -9.05 -17.42
N HIS A 122 -9.55 -9.86 -17.13
CA HIS A 122 -8.85 -10.66 -18.14
C HIS A 122 -9.68 -11.84 -18.68
N MET A 123 -10.63 -12.38 -17.90
CA MET A 123 -11.48 -13.49 -18.33
C MET A 123 -12.74 -13.06 -19.11
N ASN A 124 -13.25 -11.85 -18.86
CA ASN A 124 -14.48 -11.34 -19.46
C ASN A 124 -14.27 -10.72 -20.86
N HIS A 125 -13.72 -11.48 -21.82
CA HIS A 125 -13.63 -11.03 -23.22
C HIS A 125 -15.00 -10.96 -23.95
N GLY A 126 -16.11 -11.33 -23.30
CA GLY A 126 -17.40 -11.54 -23.96
C GLY A 126 -18.65 -10.88 -23.37
N SER A 127 -18.62 -10.21 -22.21
CA SER A 127 -19.84 -9.59 -21.66
C SER A 127 -19.56 -8.35 -20.80
N GLY A 128 -19.95 -7.18 -21.32
CA GLY A 128 -20.04 -5.92 -20.58
C GLY A 128 -18.69 -5.23 -20.32
N SER A 129 -18.51 -4.03 -20.88
CA SER A 129 -17.35 -3.14 -20.73
C SER A 129 -17.18 -2.59 -19.31
N SER A 130 -17.09 -3.46 -18.31
CA SER A 130 -16.84 -3.06 -16.92
C SER A 130 -15.35 -2.73 -16.76
N SER A 131 -15.04 -1.50 -16.34
CA SER A 131 -13.67 -1.09 -16.07
C SER A 131 -13.18 -1.75 -14.77
N LEU A 132 -11.86 -1.87 -14.59
CA LEU A 132 -11.27 -2.41 -13.34
C LEU A 132 -11.83 -1.71 -12.08
N PRO A 133 -11.93 -0.37 -12.03
CA PRO A 133 -12.59 0.32 -10.92
C PRO A 133 -14.03 -0.09 -10.67
N ASP A 134 -14.82 -0.34 -11.72
CA ASP A 134 -16.24 -0.69 -11.56
C ASP A 134 -16.41 -2.11 -11.02
N LEU A 135 -15.59 -3.06 -11.51
CA LEU A 135 -15.53 -4.41 -10.97
C LEU A 135 -15.09 -4.40 -9.50
N PHE A 136 -14.08 -3.59 -9.18
CA PHE A 136 -13.58 -3.46 -7.82
C PHE A 136 -14.61 -2.82 -6.88
N HIS A 137 -15.32 -1.78 -7.33
CA HIS A 137 -16.41 -1.16 -6.56
C HIS A 137 -17.51 -2.17 -6.23
N GLY A 138 -17.84 -3.07 -7.17
CA GLY A 138 -18.80 -4.15 -6.92
C GLY A 138 -18.35 -5.16 -5.86
N MET A 139 -17.03 -5.29 -5.62
CA MET A 139 -16.46 -6.14 -4.58
C MET A 139 -16.37 -5.42 -3.22
N GLN A 140 -15.99 -4.14 -3.22
CA GLN A 140 -15.85 -3.32 -2.01
C GLN A 140 -16.74 -2.07 -2.07
N PRO A 141 -18.08 -2.20 -2.05
CA PRO A 141 -18.96 -1.04 -2.15
C PRO A 141 -18.80 -0.13 -0.93
N HIS A 142 -18.73 1.18 -1.16
CA HIS A 142 -18.64 2.19 -0.11
C HIS A 142 -19.62 3.34 -0.37
N PHE A 143 -20.30 3.82 0.68
CA PHE A 143 -21.36 4.84 0.56
C PHE A 143 -20.86 6.14 -0.07
N ALA A 144 -19.66 6.61 0.34
CA ALA A 144 -19.06 7.83 -0.21
C ALA A 144 -18.70 7.76 -1.70
N LEU A 145 -18.60 6.54 -2.26
CA LEU A 145 -18.12 6.30 -3.63
C LEU A 145 -19.24 5.84 -4.58
N GLN A 146 -20.49 6.01 -4.16
CA GLN A 146 -21.63 5.77 -5.05
C GLN A 146 -21.60 6.74 -6.25
N PRO A 147 -22.07 6.31 -7.43
CA PRO A 147 -22.07 7.11 -8.66
C PRO A 147 -23.19 8.16 -8.65
N ILE A 148 -23.20 9.02 -7.64
CA ILE A 148 -24.14 10.12 -7.46
C ILE A 148 -23.30 11.37 -7.16
N ASP A 149 -23.64 12.48 -7.81
CA ASP A 149 -22.92 13.73 -7.68
C ASP A 149 -22.83 14.18 -6.22
N HIS A 150 -21.67 14.70 -5.82
CA HIS A 150 -21.39 15.23 -4.48
C HIS A 150 -21.57 14.27 -3.29
N ARG A 151 -21.78 12.96 -3.50
CA ARG A 151 -21.89 11.98 -2.40
C ARG A 151 -20.70 11.95 -1.46
N GLU A 152 -19.52 12.06 -2.04
CA GLU A 152 -18.27 12.09 -1.29
C GLU A 152 -18.26 13.24 -0.26
N GLN A 153 -18.65 14.44 -0.70
CA GLN A 153 -18.74 15.63 0.14
C GLN A 153 -19.87 15.53 1.17
N GLU A 154 -21.02 14.98 0.79
CA GLU A 154 -22.15 14.75 1.69
C GLU A 154 -21.76 13.79 2.83
N TYR A 155 -21.12 12.67 2.50
CA TYR A 155 -20.61 11.72 3.47
C TYR A 155 -19.61 12.38 4.43
N LEU A 156 -18.63 13.13 3.92
CA LEU A 156 -17.65 13.82 4.76
C LEU A 156 -18.27 14.89 5.66
N ARG A 157 -19.30 15.60 5.19
CA ARG A 157 -20.05 16.57 6.02
C ARG A 157 -20.82 15.89 7.14
N LEU A 158 -21.54 14.82 6.86
CA LEU A 158 -22.30 14.05 7.86
C LEU A 158 -21.37 13.41 8.90
N LEU A 159 -20.24 12.87 8.44
CA LEU A 159 -19.19 12.32 9.28
C LEU A 159 -18.62 13.38 10.22
N THR A 160 -18.24 14.53 9.67
CA THR A 160 -17.71 15.66 10.43
C THR A 160 -18.72 16.18 11.44
N GLU A 161 -19.99 16.32 11.05
CA GLU A 161 -21.05 16.79 11.96
C GLU A 161 -21.26 15.83 13.13
N SER A 162 -21.19 14.53 12.87
CA SER A 162 -21.28 13.50 13.91
C SER A 162 -20.08 13.54 14.87
N ILE A 163 -18.88 13.74 14.35
CA ILE A 163 -17.65 13.94 15.14
C ILE A 163 -17.75 15.21 15.99
N LEU A 164 -18.19 16.33 15.40
CA LEU A 164 -18.34 17.61 16.10
C LEU A 164 -19.37 17.54 17.23
N ARG A 165 -20.43 16.73 17.08
CA ARG A 165 -21.41 16.50 18.15
C ARG A 165 -20.79 15.84 19.39
N ILE A 166 -19.76 15.03 19.21
CA ILE A 166 -19.02 14.35 20.30
C ILE A 166 -17.95 15.29 20.88
N LEU A 167 -17.23 16.01 20.01
CA LEU A 167 -16.07 16.82 20.40
C LEU A 167 -16.44 18.21 20.93
N LEU A 168 -17.50 18.85 20.46
CA LEU A 168 -17.83 20.21 20.90
C LEU A 168 -18.64 20.21 22.20
N ASP A 169 -18.48 21.26 23.00
CA ASP A 169 -19.35 21.47 24.15
C ASP A 169 -20.78 21.81 23.66
N PRO A 170 -21.84 21.47 24.42
CA PRO A 170 -23.22 21.68 23.97
C PRO A 170 -23.54 23.13 23.61
N LYS A 171 -22.89 24.10 24.25
CA LYS A 171 -23.04 25.53 23.96
C LYS A 171 -22.50 25.89 22.57
N ASP A 172 -21.32 25.38 22.24
CA ASP A 172 -20.65 25.66 20.96
C ASP A 172 -21.34 24.92 19.82
N PHE A 173 -21.81 23.69 20.06
CA PHE A 173 -22.56 22.91 19.07
C PHE A 173 -23.94 23.52 18.75
N GLN A 174 -24.55 24.24 19.69
CA GLN A 174 -25.81 24.96 19.46
C GLN A 174 -25.64 26.21 18.56
N SER A 175 -24.42 26.73 18.43
CA SER A 175 -24.14 27.85 17.53
C SER A 175 -24.08 27.40 16.08
N ASP A 176 -25.15 27.68 15.32
CA ASP A 176 -25.24 27.28 13.91
C ASP A 176 -24.09 27.82 13.06
N CYS A 177 -23.71 29.09 13.26
CA CYS A 177 -22.64 29.73 12.49
C CYS A 177 -21.29 29.05 12.73
N LEU A 178 -20.93 28.83 13.99
CA LEU A 178 -19.67 28.18 14.37
C LEU A 178 -19.64 26.73 13.87
N ARG A 179 -20.72 25.98 14.12
CA ARG A 179 -20.85 24.58 13.72
C ARG A 179 -20.74 24.41 12.22
N GLN A 180 -21.44 25.22 11.43
CA GLN A 180 -21.36 25.17 9.96
C GLN A 180 -19.96 25.56 9.46
N LEU A 181 -19.37 26.63 9.99
CA LEU A 181 -18.04 27.08 9.59
C LEU A 181 -16.99 25.98 9.84
N ILE A 182 -16.95 25.43 11.06
CA ILE A 182 -16.00 24.36 11.41
C ILE A 182 -16.29 23.10 10.59
N ARG A 183 -17.56 22.73 10.38
CA ARG A 183 -17.91 21.57 9.56
C ARG A 183 -17.39 21.71 8.13
N GLU A 184 -17.60 22.85 7.47
CA GLU A 184 -17.11 23.07 6.10
C GLU A 184 -15.58 23.10 6.04
N ILE A 185 -14.91 23.69 7.04
CA ILE A 185 -13.44 23.67 7.14
C ILE A 185 -12.93 22.23 7.27
N LEU A 186 -13.42 21.46 8.23
CA LEU A 186 -12.94 20.10 8.48
C LEU A 186 -13.30 19.16 7.31
N SER A 187 -14.55 19.18 6.82
CA SER A 187 -15.00 18.25 5.78
C SER A 187 -14.39 18.54 4.41
N ASN A 188 -14.48 19.78 3.92
CA ASN A 188 -14.11 20.11 2.55
C ASN A 188 -12.66 20.60 2.42
N LEU A 189 -12.14 21.34 3.41
CA LEU A 189 -10.78 21.87 3.31
C LEU A 189 -9.73 20.89 3.80
N ILE A 190 -10.03 20.13 4.86
CA ILE A 190 -9.08 19.18 5.43
C ILE A 190 -9.34 17.78 4.87
N LEU A 191 -10.45 17.12 5.25
CA LEU A 191 -10.68 15.71 4.96
C LEU A 191 -10.74 15.42 3.45
N TYR A 192 -11.53 16.19 2.69
CA TYR A 192 -11.65 15.97 1.25
C TYR A 192 -10.31 16.16 0.52
N ASN A 193 -9.59 17.25 0.79
CA ASN A 193 -8.28 17.50 0.14
C ASN A 193 -7.23 16.47 0.56
N MET A 194 -7.23 16.03 1.82
CA MET A 194 -6.35 14.95 2.29
C MET A 194 -6.66 13.64 1.57
N ILE A 195 -7.92 13.25 1.44
CA ILE A 195 -8.31 12.03 0.72
C ILE A 195 -7.94 12.14 -0.75
N GLU A 196 -8.23 13.26 -1.40
CA GLU A 196 -7.92 13.47 -2.82
C GLU A 196 -6.41 13.44 -3.10
N SER A 197 -5.60 13.94 -2.16
CA SER A 197 -4.15 13.92 -2.22
C SER A 197 -3.56 12.54 -1.94
N LEU A 198 -3.92 11.91 -0.81
CA LEU A 198 -3.37 10.62 -0.36
C LEU A 198 -3.79 9.44 -1.23
N THR A 199 -4.87 9.58 -2.01
CA THR A 199 -5.32 8.55 -2.95
C THR A 199 -4.64 8.65 -4.31
N ASP A 200 -3.98 9.77 -4.62
CA ASP A 200 -3.24 9.93 -5.86
C ASP A 200 -1.93 9.10 -5.83
N PRO A 201 -1.69 8.23 -6.82
CA PRO A 201 -0.51 7.38 -6.87
C PRO A 201 0.81 8.16 -6.79
N TYR A 202 0.88 9.36 -7.40
CA TYR A 202 2.08 10.19 -7.33
C TYR A 202 2.38 10.63 -5.90
N THR A 203 1.35 11.01 -5.15
CA THR A 203 1.49 11.35 -3.73
C THR A 203 1.95 10.14 -2.93
N ILE A 204 1.40 8.95 -3.18
CA ILE A 204 1.82 7.70 -2.51
C ILE A 204 3.30 7.43 -2.77
N HIS A 205 3.77 7.51 -4.01
CA HIS A 205 5.19 7.34 -4.34
C HIS A 205 6.07 8.42 -3.70
N MET A 206 5.60 9.67 -3.66
CA MET A 206 6.29 10.76 -2.98
C MET A 206 6.42 10.52 -1.47
N ILE A 207 5.37 10.00 -0.82
CA ILE A 207 5.40 9.59 0.60
C ILE A 207 6.43 8.49 0.80
N ILE A 208 6.43 7.46 -0.04
CA ILE A 208 7.40 6.36 0.03
C ILE A 208 8.83 6.92 -0.08
N CYS A 209 9.09 7.80 -1.04
CA CYS A 209 10.39 8.45 -1.19
C CYS A 209 10.79 9.24 0.06
N LYS A 210 9.88 10.04 0.64
CA LYS A 210 10.16 10.83 1.85
C LYS A 210 10.42 9.94 3.07
N LEU A 211 9.69 8.84 3.24
CA LEU A 211 9.89 7.87 4.32
C LEU A 211 11.22 7.11 4.18
N LEU A 212 11.65 6.85 2.95
CA LEU A 212 12.88 6.13 2.63
C LEU A 212 14.06 7.06 2.31
N ALA A 213 13.96 8.36 2.59
CA ALA A 213 15.04 9.33 2.39
C ALA A 213 16.40 8.89 3.01
N PRO A 214 16.45 8.20 4.17
CA PRO A 214 17.72 7.70 4.71
C PRO A 214 18.47 6.71 3.80
N PHE A 215 17.78 6.06 2.84
CA PHE A 215 18.36 5.10 1.89
C PHE A 215 18.82 5.73 0.56
N GLU A 216 18.53 7.02 0.32
CA GLU A 216 19.02 7.76 -0.85
C GLU A 216 20.53 7.65 -1.10
N PRO A 217 21.43 7.82 -0.09
CA PRO A 217 22.86 7.74 -0.34
C PRO A 217 23.33 6.33 -0.73
N GLU A 218 22.57 5.29 -0.37
CA GLU A 218 22.85 3.91 -0.79
C GLU A 218 22.36 3.67 -2.22
N LEU A 219 21.17 4.19 -2.56
CA LEU A 219 20.66 4.16 -3.92
C LEU A 219 21.62 4.86 -4.90
N ASP A 220 22.08 6.07 -4.59
CA ASP A 220 23.00 6.83 -5.45
C ASP A 220 24.30 6.06 -5.73
N LYS A 221 24.84 5.36 -4.72
CA LYS A 221 26.01 4.49 -4.89
C LYS A 221 25.71 3.33 -5.82
N LEU A 222 24.57 2.67 -5.66
CA LEU A 222 24.18 1.53 -6.49
C LEU A 222 23.92 1.94 -7.94
N GLU A 223 23.30 3.09 -8.16
CA GLU A 223 23.10 3.68 -9.49
C GLU A 223 24.44 4.03 -10.16
N SER A 224 25.34 4.69 -9.43
CA SER A 224 26.69 5.01 -9.96
C SER A 224 27.51 3.76 -10.30
N SER A 225 27.26 2.64 -9.61
CA SER A 225 27.93 1.36 -9.86
C SER A 225 27.36 0.57 -11.05
N GLY A 226 26.28 1.04 -11.67
CA GLY A 226 25.66 0.39 -12.84
C GLY A 226 24.96 -0.95 -12.53
N LYS A 227 24.59 -1.21 -11.27
CA LYS A 227 23.91 -2.46 -10.88
C LYS A 227 22.42 -2.48 -11.26
N PHE A 228 21.81 -1.31 -11.38
CA PHE A 228 20.47 -1.20 -11.97
C PHE A 228 20.58 -1.15 -13.49
N ALA A 229 19.65 -1.82 -14.18
CA ALA A 229 19.49 -1.67 -15.61
C ALA A 229 19.09 -0.22 -15.89
N GLU A 230 19.95 0.49 -16.63
CA GLU A 230 19.85 1.92 -16.95
C GLU A 230 19.91 2.87 -15.72
N THR A 231 20.83 3.83 -15.77
CA THR A 231 20.81 5.01 -14.87
C THR A 231 19.46 5.72 -14.95
N TYR A 232 18.96 6.27 -13.84
CA TYR A 232 17.68 7.01 -13.79
C TYR A 232 17.56 8.05 -14.93
N PHE A 233 18.69 8.67 -15.32
CA PHE A 233 18.77 9.62 -16.44
C PHE A 233 18.76 9.00 -17.85
N SER A 234 19.25 7.77 -18.06
CA SER A 234 19.26 7.13 -19.38
C SER A 234 17.89 6.58 -19.80
N ALA A 235 17.08 6.14 -18.83
CA ALA A 235 15.67 5.79 -19.06
C ALA A 235 14.84 7.03 -19.50
N LEU A 236 15.28 8.25 -19.16
CA LEU A 236 14.63 9.51 -19.55
C LEU A 236 14.96 9.94 -20.97
N THR A 237 16.13 9.58 -21.50
CA THR A 237 16.56 9.96 -22.86
C THR A 237 16.14 8.93 -23.90
N ASN A 238 15.94 7.67 -23.50
CA ASN A 238 15.58 6.57 -24.39
C ASN A 238 14.07 6.39 -24.59
N GLY A 239 13.26 7.39 -24.23
CA GLY A 239 11.82 7.44 -24.50
C GLY A 239 11.51 7.52 -26.01
N GLN A 240 11.77 6.45 -26.75
CA GLN A 240 11.05 6.19 -27.98
C GLN A 240 9.63 5.76 -27.61
N PRO A 241 8.60 6.31 -28.27
CA PRO A 241 7.23 5.91 -28.00
C PRO A 241 7.09 4.42 -28.26
N PHE A 242 6.48 3.72 -27.32
CA PHE A 242 6.00 2.36 -27.48
C PHE A 242 5.23 2.29 -28.81
N GLN A 243 5.84 1.71 -29.84
CA GLN A 243 5.13 1.47 -31.10
C GLN A 243 4.02 0.48 -30.77
N LYS A 244 2.81 1.01 -30.63
CA LYS A 244 1.59 0.26 -30.94
C LYS A 244 1.86 -0.47 -32.25
N GLN A 245 1.87 -1.80 -32.22
CA GLN A 245 1.67 -2.62 -33.41
C GLN A 245 0.24 -2.35 -33.90
N THR A 246 0.06 -1.20 -34.53
CA THR A 246 -1.09 -0.92 -35.38
C THR A 246 -0.73 -1.58 -36.70
N LYS A 247 -1.24 -2.80 -36.93
CA LYS A 247 -1.26 -3.39 -38.26
C LYS A 247 -2.16 -2.53 -39.14
N THR A 248 -1.56 -1.59 -39.85
CA THR A 248 -2.20 -0.91 -40.98
C THR A 248 -1.86 -1.70 -42.24
N ILE A 249 -2.92 -2.02 -42.98
CA ILE A 249 -2.98 -2.72 -44.26
C ILE A 249 -2.37 -1.86 -45.39
N SER A 250 -1.88 -2.54 -46.45
CA SER A 250 -1.42 -2.07 -47.80
C SER A 250 0.06 -1.69 -47.87
N ASP A 251 0.90 -2.14 -48.81
CA ASP A 251 0.84 -3.06 -49.96
C ASP A 251 2.30 -3.39 -50.35
N GLN A 252 2.65 -4.64 -50.66
CA GLN A 252 3.49 -5.09 -51.79
C GLN A 252 3.92 -6.58 -51.64
N PRO A 253 4.21 -7.28 -52.77
CA PRO A 253 3.76 -8.66 -52.98
C PRO A 253 4.88 -9.71 -52.96
N GLU A 254 4.44 -10.98 -52.99
CA GLU A 254 5.19 -12.21 -53.36
C GLU A 254 6.13 -12.83 -52.31
N GLU A 255 5.64 -13.78 -51.51
CA GLU A 255 6.46 -14.89 -50.99
C GLU A 255 5.67 -16.16 -50.55
N ASP A 256 4.48 -16.43 -51.13
CA ASP A 256 3.65 -17.59 -50.78
C ASP A 256 4.05 -18.92 -51.48
N ASP A 257 5.02 -18.89 -52.40
CA ASP A 257 5.40 -20.07 -53.19
C ASP A 257 6.38 -21.02 -52.45
N SER A 258 7.01 -20.54 -51.38
CA SER A 258 8.00 -21.28 -50.57
C SER A 258 7.34 -22.22 -49.55
N LEU A 259 6.33 -21.74 -48.84
CA LEU A 259 5.62 -22.50 -47.80
C LEU A 259 4.71 -23.59 -48.40
N THR A 260 4.11 -23.31 -49.54
CA THR A 260 3.19 -24.24 -50.22
C THR A 260 3.95 -25.43 -50.80
N LYS A 261 5.13 -25.20 -51.40
CA LYS A 261 6.05 -26.28 -51.84
C LYS A 261 6.56 -27.11 -50.66
N HIS A 262 6.83 -26.48 -49.52
CA HIS A 262 7.30 -27.19 -48.33
C HIS A 262 6.22 -28.08 -47.70
N MET A 263 4.96 -27.64 -47.68
CA MET A 263 3.85 -28.47 -47.23
C MET A 263 3.51 -29.60 -48.21
N GLN A 264 3.61 -29.38 -49.53
CA GLN A 264 3.38 -30.41 -50.53
C GLN A 264 4.44 -31.53 -50.44
N GLN A 265 5.72 -31.20 -50.23
CA GLN A 265 6.78 -32.20 -50.02
C GLN A 265 6.60 -33.02 -48.73
N LEU A 266 6.06 -32.40 -47.66
CA LEU A 266 5.75 -33.10 -46.41
C LEU A 266 4.52 -34.02 -46.52
N GLN A 267 3.55 -33.67 -47.37
CA GLN A 267 2.39 -34.52 -47.66
C GLN A 267 2.72 -35.67 -48.61
N GLU A 268 3.62 -35.47 -49.57
CA GLU A 268 4.07 -36.50 -50.51
C GLU A 268 4.96 -37.55 -49.81
N LYS A 269 5.82 -37.13 -48.87
CA LYS A 269 6.58 -38.04 -47.99
C LYS A 269 5.68 -38.90 -47.09
N ARG A 270 4.54 -38.37 -46.62
CA ARG A 270 3.57 -39.15 -45.84
C ARG A 270 2.74 -40.11 -46.70
N ARG A 271 2.46 -39.76 -47.97
CA ARG A 271 1.79 -40.66 -48.92
C ARG A 271 2.67 -41.85 -49.31
N LEU A 272 3.97 -41.63 -49.50
CA LEU A 272 4.93 -42.71 -49.79
C LEU A 272 5.16 -43.64 -48.59
N GLN A 273 5.02 -43.15 -47.35
CA GLN A 273 5.10 -43.98 -46.15
C GLN A 273 3.80 -44.73 -45.80
N GLY A 274 2.68 -44.41 -46.45
CA GLY A 274 1.37 -45.01 -46.18
C GLY A 274 0.99 -46.16 -47.10
N GLN A 275 1.83 -46.53 -48.07
CA GLN A 275 1.45 -47.50 -49.10
C GLN A 275 2.63 -48.41 -49.47
N GLU A 276 3.00 -49.30 -48.55
CA GLU A 276 3.69 -50.55 -48.91
C GLU A 276 3.42 -51.60 -47.83
N VAL A 277 2.29 -52.29 -47.98
CA VAL A 277 2.05 -53.60 -47.38
C VAL A 277 1.84 -54.56 -48.54
N THR A 278 2.89 -55.30 -48.92
CA THR A 278 2.77 -56.59 -49.57
C THR A 278 3.83 -57.54 -49.03
N VAL A 279 3.32 -58.68 -48.60
CA VAL A 279 4.02 -59.88 -48.12
C VAL A 279 4.93 -60.43 -49.21
N ASP A 280 6.17 -60.78 -48.88
CA ASP A 280 6.82 -61.95 -49.47
C ASP A 280 7.99 -62.47 -48.61
N THR A 281 8.15 -63.78 -48.74
CA THR A 281 8.84 -64.77 -47.90
C THR A 281 10.37 -64.86 -48.06
N ASP A 282 10.96 -65.50 -47.05
CA ASP A 282 12.23 -66.26 -47.04
C ASP A 282 13.56 -65.60 -46.61
N ASP A 283 14.19 -66.26 -45.64
CA ASP A 283 15.54 -66.15 -45.01
C ASP A 283 16.69 -65.76 -45.98
N PRO A 284 17.80 -65.07 -45.56
CA PRO A 284 18.76 -65.63 -44.58
C PRO A 284 19.69 -64.67 -43.77
N LYS A 285 20.32 -65.26 -42.74
CA LYS A 285 21.65 -65.02 -42.13
C LYS A 285 22.44 -63.72 -42.44
N GLY A 286 22.82 -63.03 -41.35
CA GLY A 286 24.22 -62.72 -41.05
C GLY A 286 24.69 -61.25 -41.07
N GLY A 287 24.81 -60.65 -39.88
CA GLY A 287 26.01 -59.88 -39.49
C GLY A 287 26.04 -58.35 -39.65
N SER A 288 25.86 -57.66 -38.50
CA SER A 288 26.51 -56.40 -38.05
C SER A 288 26.24 -55.10 -38.87
N ALA A 289 25.88 -53.93 -38.33
CA ALA A 289 26.15 -53.33 -37.01
C ALA A 289 25.15 -52.20 -36.64
N ALA A 290 24.95 -52.07 -35.32
CA ALA A 290 24.71 -50.84 -34.54
C ALA A 290 23.45 -49.97 -34.81
N ALA A 291 22.33 -50.37 -34.19
CA ALA A 291 21.22 -49.47 -33.86
C ALA A 291 21.36 -48.95 -32.41
N ASP A 292 21.32 -47.63 -32.26
CA ASP A 292 21.50 -46.88 -31.02
C ASP A 292 20.33 -47.13 -30.04
N HIS A 293 20.54 -48.03 -29.07
CA HIS A 293 19.59 -48.32 -27.99
C HIS A 293 19.87 -47.40 -26.81
N ARG A 294 18.93 -46.51 -26.46
CA ARG A 294 18.94 -45.82 -25.16
C ARG A 294 18.81 -46.87 -24.04
N GLN A 295 19.95 -47.22 -23.46
CA GLN A 295 20.02 -48.13 -22.32
C GLN A 295 19.31 -47.49 -21.12
N PHE A 296 18.14 -47.99 -20.76
CA PHE A 296 17.59 -47.79 -19.43
C PHE A 296 18.51 -48.50 -18.44
N SER A 297 19.27 -47.73 -17.67
CA SER A 297 20.12 -48.25 -16.60
C SER A 297 19.24 -49.01 -15.61
N PHE A 298 19.49 -50.32 -15.48
CA PHE A 298 18.90 -51.17 -14.45
C PHE A 298 19.15 -50.61 -13.04
N GLY A 299 20.23 -49.83 -12.86
CA GLY A 299 20.52 -49.08 -11.64
C GLY A 299 19.49 -47.99 -11.32
N TYR A 300 18.96 -47.27 -12.31
CA TYR A 300 17.95 -46.24 -12.09
C TYR A 300 16.59 -46.84 -11.69
N ILE A 301 16.20 -47.95 -12.32
CA ILE A 301 14.96 -48.67 -12.01
C ILE A 301 15.06 -49.35 -10.64
N THR A 302 16.17 -50.02 -10.33
CA THR A 302 16.38 -50.65 -9.02
C THR A 302 16.47 -49.61 -7.90
N LEU A 303 17.09 -48.45 -8.13
CA LEU A 303 17.11 -47.32 -7.19
C LEU A 303 15.71 -46.73 -6.98
N GLN A 304 14.90 -46.56 -8.02
CA GLN A 304 13.52 -46.09 -7.88
C GLN A 304 12.65 -47.10 -7.12
N VAL A 305 12.82 -48.40 -7.35
CA VAL A 305 12.09 -49.46 -6.63
C VAL A 305 12.51 -49.52 -5.16
N PHE A 306 13.79 -49.29 -4.85
CA PHE A 306 14.27 -49.21 -3.46
C PHE A 306 13.84 -47.92 -2.74
N LEU A 307 13.77 -46.80 -3.46
CA LEU A 307 13.35 -45.51 -2.92
C LEU A 307 11.81 -45.36 -2.87
N ALA A 308 11.04 -46.15 -3.60
CA ALA A 308 9.58 -46.08 -3.61
C ALA A 308 8.96 -46.36 -2.23
N PRO A 309 9.36 -47.40 -1.48
CA PRO A 309 8.90 -47.61 -0.10
C PRO A 309 9.28 -46.46 0.83
N ILE A 310 10.48 -45.89 0.67
CA ILE A 310 10.96 -44.76 1.48
C ILE A 310 10.18 -43.48 1.15
N ARG A 311 9.88 -43.24 -0.13
CA ARG A 311 9.06 -42.12 -0.59
C ARG A 311 7.62 -42.26 -0.11
N SER A 312 7.04 -43.45 -0.18
CA SER A 312 5.70 -43.73 0.33
C SER A 312 5.64 -43.66 1.86
N PHE A 313 6.69 -44.12 2.55
CA PHE A 313 6.83 -43.96 3.99
C PHE A 313 6.98 -42.48 4.38
N TRP A 314 7.77 -41.70 3.64
CA TRP A 314 7.90 -40.26 3.84
C TRP A 314 6.59 -39.53 3.59
N LEU A 315 5.87 -39.86 2.51
CA LEU A 315 4.54 -39.31 2.25
C LEU A 315 3.52 -39.73 3.30
N TYR A 316 3.60 -40.96 3.80
CA TYR A 316 2.73 -41.46 4.87
C TYR A 316 3.07 -40.82 6.22
N LEU A 317 4.35 -40.63 6.51
CA LEU A 317 4.85 -39.95 7.72
C LEU A 317 4.49 -38.47 7.67
N VAL A 318 4.66 -37.81 6.52
CA VAL A 318 4.15 -36.46 6.28
C VAL A 318 2.64 -36.43 6.40
N ALA A 319 1.89 -37.39 5.84
CA ALA A 319 0.43 -37.45 5.93
C ALA A 319 -0.09 -37.72 7.35
N THR A 320 0.62 -38.52 8.14
CA THR A 320 0.26 -38.82 9.54
C THR A 320 0.69 -37.68 10.47
N VAL A 321 1.82 -37.04 10.21
CA VAL A 321 2.21 -35.78 10.86
C VAL A 321 1.21 -34.69 10.49
N THR A 322 0.80 -34.53 9.23
CA THR A 322 -0.19 -33.51 8.83
C THR A 322 -1.58 -33.82 9.38
N HIS A 323 -2.04 -35.07 9.43
CA HIS A 323 -3.32 -35.41 10.05
C HIS A 323 -3.33 -35.26 11.58
N SER A 324 -2.22 -35.61 12.24
CA SER A 324 -2.08 -35.35 13.68
C SER A 324 -1.96 -33.85 13.96
N GLN A 325 -1.30 -33.09 13.07
CA GLN A 325 -1.24 -31.64 13.08
C GLN A 325 -2.59 -31.00 12.79
N GLU A 326 -3.41 -31.50 11.87
CA GLU A 326 -4.78 -31.01 11.63
C GLU A 326 -5.67 -31.20 12.85
N ARG A 327 -5.58 -32.38 13.51
CA ARG A 327 -6.27 -32.61 14.78
C ARG A 327 -5.73 -31.70 15.89
N TYR A 328 -4.42 -31.50 15.94
CA TYR A 328 -3.80 -30.57 16.88
C TYR A 328 -4.23 -29.12 16.60
N GLN A 329 -4.32 -28.72 15.33
CA GLN A 329 -4.78 -27.41 14.86
C GLN A 329 -6.24 -27.17 15.23
N ARG A 330 -7.13 -28.15 15.02
CA ARG A 330 -8.53 -28.11 15.48
C ARG A 330 -8.66 -28.00 16.99
N VAL A 331 -7.81 -28.70 17.75
CA VAL A 331 -7.77 -28.57 19.22
C VAL A 331 -7.18 -27.23 19.67
N THR A 332 -6.22 -26.65 18.92
CA THR A 332 -5.68 -25.32 19.19
C THR A 332 -6.56 -24.17 18.73
N GLN A 333 -7.47 -24.36 17.76
CA GLN A 333 -8.51 -23.38 17.42
C GLN A 333 -9.43 -23.08 18.62
N HIS A 334 -9.59 -24.05 19.53
CA HIS A 334 -10.31 -23.87 20.79
C HIS A 334 -9.45 -23.36 21.96
N LYS A 335 -8.11 -23.30 21.83
CA LYS A 335 -7.23 -22.62 22.79
C LYS A 335 -7.09 -21.17 22.36
N LYS A 336 -7.41 -20.22 23.26
CA LYS A 336 -7.06 -18.80 23.13
C LYS A 336 -5.67 -18.70 22.48
N GLN A 337 -5.60 -18.20 21.24
CA GLN A 337 -4.32 -17.95 20.59
C GLN A 337 -3.47 -17.09 21.54
N THR A 338 -2.19 -17.43 21.69
CA THR A 338 -1.23 -16.60 22.42
C THR A 338 -1.18 -15.22 21.76
N ARG A 339 -1.20 -14.11 22.53
CA ARG A 339 -1.24 -12.69 22.05
C ARG A 339 -0.37 -12.46 20.79
N GLN A 340 0.80 -13.06 20.79
CA GLN A 340 1.86 -13.02 19.78
C GLN A 340 1.46 -13.56 18.41
N VAL A 341 0.84 -14.74 18.38
CA VAL A 341 0.37 -15.33 17.12
C VAL A 341 -0.76 -14.47 16.55
N ARG A 342 -1.63 -13.95 17.42
CA ARG A 342 -2.72 -13.05 17.02
C ARG A 342 -2.22 -11.73 16.42
N LEU A 343 -1.08 -11.19 16.87
CA LEU A 343 -0.53 -9.93 16.38
C LEU A 343 0.24 -10.08 15.05
N ILE A 344 1.00 -11.16 14.88
CA ILE A 344 1.86 -11.32 13.69
C ILE A 344 1.16 -12.01 12.51
N GLU A 345 0.18 -12.89 12.78
CA GLU A 345 -0.54 -13.64 11.75
C GLU A 345 -1.16 -12.72 10.68
N PRO A 346 -1.88 -11.62 11.03
CA PRO A 346 -2.44 -10.70 10.03
C PRO A 346 -1.39 -9.99 9.18
N VAL A 347 -0.27 -9.59 9.78
CA VAL A 347 0.85 -8.94 9.05
C VAL A 347 1.45 -9.91 8.06
N MET A 348 1.68 -11.16 8.47
CA MET A 348 2.27 -12.19 7.62
C MET A 348 1.33 -12.62 6.50
N GLU A 349 0.02 -12.72 6.77
CA GLU A 349 -0.99 -12.95 5.75
C GLU A 349 -1.02 -11.81 4.71
N PHE A 350 -0.96 -10.56 5.18
CA PHE A 350 -0.85 -9.42 4.27
C PHE A 350 0.41 -9.51 3.41
N VAL A 351 1.58 -9.77 4.00
CA VAL A 351 2.84 -9.91 3.23
C VAL A 351 2.74 -11.07 2.23
N HIS A 352 2.13 -12.19 2.61
CA HIS A 352 1.92 -13.33 1.73
C HIS A 352 1.10 -12.97 0.49
N ILE A 353 -0.01 -12.26 0.67
CA ILE A 353 -0.81 -11.77 -0.44
C ILE A 353 -0.03 -10.67 -1.17
N ALA A 354 0.40 -9.60 -0.53
CA ALA A 354 1.07 -8.47 -1.16
C ALA A 354 2.26 -8.88 -2.05
N CYS A 355 3.11 -9.79 -1.59
CA CYS A 355 4.28 -10.26 -2.35
C CYS A 355 3.99 -11.38 -3.37
N GLN A 356 2.72 -11.75 -3.60
CA GLN A 356 2.33 -12.81 -4.56
C GLN A 356 2.99 -14.17 -4.28
N ILE A 357 3.17 -14.51 -2.99
CA ILE A 357 3.83 -15.76 -2.61
C ILE A 357 3.06 -16.99 -3.15
N GLN A 358 1.73 -16.89 -3.28
CA GLN A 358 0.86 -17.93 -3.83
C GLN A 358 1.18 -18.32 -5.28
N ASP A 359 1.70 -17.38 -6.08
CA ASP A 359 1.95 -17.61 -7.50
C ASP A 359 3.30 -18.33 -7.72
N ARG A 360 4.06 -18.55 -6.65
CA ARG A 360 5.37 -19.22 -6.67
C ARG A 360 5.34 -20.51 -5.85
N PRO A 361 5.40 -21.69 -6.49
CA PRO A 361 5.21 -22.97 -5.78
C PRO A 361 6.30 -23.27 -4.74
N LEU A 362 7.53 -22.80 -4.99
CA LEU A 362 8.66 -22.97 -4.06
C LEU A 362 8.50 -22.11 -2.81
N LEU A 363 8.21 -20.81 -2.96
CA LEU A 363 7.91 -19.94 -1.82
C LEU A 363 6.65 -20.38 -1.07
N GLN A 364 5.61 -20.82 -1.77
CA GLN A 364 4.40 -21.32 -1.13
C GLN A 364 4.71 -22.55 -0.26
N PHE A 365 5.53 -23.48 -0.77
CA PHE A 365 6.01 -24.62 0.01
C PHE A 365 6.86 -24.15 1.21
N ALA A 366 7.82 -23.26 0.99
CA ALA A 366 8.66 -22.71 2.06
C ALA A 366 7.83 -22.02 3.15
N TRP A 367 6.80 -21.26 2.75
CA TRP A 367 5.85 -20.61 3.63
C TRP A 367 5.04 -21.61 4.45
N GLN A 368 4.52 -22.67 3.82
CA GLN A 368 3.80 -23.75 4.52
C GLN A 368 4.71 -24.48 5.50
N MET A 369 5.96 -24.74 5.13
CA MET A 369 6.96 -25.36 6.00
C MET A 369 7.31 -24.46 7.18
N LEU A 370 7.52 -23.18 6.95
CA LEU A 370 7.74 -22.19 8.00
C LEU A 370 6.51 -22.15 8.92
N ALA A 371 5.30 -22.09 8.38
CA ALA A 371 4.09 -22.09 9.19
C ALA A 371 3.93 -23.36 10.04
N MET A 372 4.27 -24.53 9.50
CA MET A 372 4.12 -25.83 10.16
C MET A 372 5.19 -26.10 11.21
N PHE A 373 6.44 -25.66 10.98
CA PHE A 373 7.57 -26.00 11.84
C PHE A 373 8.12 -24.81 12.65
N PHE A 374 8.17 -23.62 12.05
CA PHE A 374 8.74 -22.44 12.70
C PHE A 374 7.79 -21.83 13.74
N TRP A 375 6.48 -21.70 13.45
CA TRP A 375 5.53 -21.15 14.43
C TRP A 375 5.43 -21.95 15.73
N PRO A 376 5.33 -23.30 15.70
CA PRO A 376 5.36 -24.10 16.91
C PRO A 376 6.69 -23.96 17.67
N LEU A 377 7.81 -23.84 16.96
CA LEU A 377 9.13 -23.67 17.56
C LEU A 377 9.23 -22.32 18.32
N ILE A 378 8.83 -21.22 17.68
CA ILE A 378 8.77 -19.90 18.33
C ILE A 378 7.92 -19.95 19.61
N ARG A 379 6.78 -20.65 19.57
CA ARG A 379 5.88 -20.80 20.72
C ARG A 379 6.52 -21.59 21.86
N VAL A 380 7.22 -22.69 21.56
CA VAL A 380 7.83 -23.57 22.58
C VAL A 380 9.07 -22.92 23.21
N PHE A 381 9.90 -22.25 22.42
CA PHE A 381 11.16 -21.66 22.90
C PHE A 381 11.01 -20.25 23.47
N GLY A 382 9.78 -19.76 23.68
CA GLY A 382 9.53 -18.44 24.24
C GLY A 382 9.93 -17.27 23.34
N GLY A 383 10.34 -17.54 22.09
CA GLY A 383 10.75 -16.53 21.11
C GLY A 383 9.64 -15.53 20.79
N GLY A 384 8.37 -15.92 20.94
CA GLY A 384 7.28 -15.00 20.68
C GLY A 384 7.18 -13.85 21.67
N LEU A 385 7.72 -13.94 22.91
CA LEU A 385 7.77 -12.80 23.83
C LEU A 385 8.71 -11.70 23.33
N LEU A 386 9.77 -12.08 22.62
CA LEU A 386 10.68 -11.14 21.97
C LEU A 386 10.01 -10.47 20.78
N ILE A 387 9.26 -11.25 19.99
CA ILE A 387 8.48 -10.73 18.85
C ILE A 387 7.41 -9.75 19.34
N ASP A 388 6.67 -10.08 20.41
CA ASP A 388 5.70 -9.16 21.02
C ASP A 388 6.33 -7.82 21.39
N LYS A 389 7.41 -7.87 22.17
CA LYS A 389 8.11 -6.66 22.61
C LYS A 389 8.65 -5.86 21.43
N PHE A 390 9.17 -6.54 20.41
CA PHE A 390 9.65 -5.90 19.19
C PHE A 390 8.51 -5.21 18.44
N LEU A 391 7.37 -5.90 18.24
CA LEU A 391 6.20 -5.34 17.55
C LEU A 391 5.60 -4.16 18.32
N GLU A 392 5.47 -4.29 19.64
CA GLU A 392 4.98 -3.22 20.52
C GLU A 392 5.93 -2.02 20.48
N GLN A 393 7.24 -2.26 20.53
CA GLN A 393 8.25 -1.20 20.39
C GLN A 393 8.24 -0.57 19.00
N ALA A 394 7.99 -1.33 17.94
CA ALA A 394 7.85 -0.80 16.58
C ALA A 394 6.62 0.11 16.46
N VAL A 395 5.49 -0.29 17.05
CA VAL A 395 4.28 0.56 17.13
C VAL A 395 4.56 1.83 17.93
N LEU A 396 5.21 1.73 19.09
CA LEU A 396 5.60 2.91 19.89
C LEU A 396 6.59 3.82 19.15
N HIS A 397 7.49 3.25 18.34
CA HIS A 397 8.41 4.02 17.52
C HIS A 397 7.67 4.79 16.42
N LEU A 398 6.72 4.14 15.73
CA LEU A 398 5.85 4.79 14.73
C LEU A 398 5.02 5.93 15.32
N LEU A 399 4.66 5.84 16.60
CA LEU A 399 3.88 6.84 17.35
C LEU A 399 4.76 7.75 18.23
N SER A 400 6.08 7.72 18.05
CA SER A 400 6.97 8.59 18.80
C SER A 400 6.77 10.05 18.41
N GLU A 401 7.10 10.96 19.35
CA GLU A 401 6.98 12.41 19.16
C GLU A 401 7.64 12.89 17.86
N ASP A 402 8.85 12.39 17.57
CA ASP A 402 9.61 12.73 16.36
C ASP A 402 8.87 12.33 15.06
N HIS A 403 8.21 11.17 15.07
CA HIS A 403 7.43 10.69 13.92
C HIS A 403 6.13 11.47 13.76
N ILE A 404 5.46 11.83 14.85
CA ILE A 404 4.27 12.68 14.81
C ILE A 404 4.61 14.06 14.21
N VAL A 405 5.72 14.67 14.64
CA VAL A 405 6.24 15.92 14.06
C VAL A 405 6.54 15.73 12.57
N PHE A 406 7.17 14.62 12.19
CA PHE A 406 7.41 14.29 10.78
C PHE A 406 6.10 14.17 9.98
N TYR A 407 5.08 13.48 10.49
CA TYR A 407 3.78 13.35 9.81
C TYR A 407 3.04 14.67 9.69
N LEU A 408 3.08 15.52 10.72
CA LEU A 408 2.49 16.87 10.67
C LEU A 408 3.18 17.77 9.64
N ARG A 409 4.51 17.69 9.55
CA ARG A 409 5.29 18.37 8.50
C ARG A 409 4.98 17.82 7.13
N LEU A 410 4.89 16.50 7.00
CA LEU A 410 4.53 15.84 5.75
C LEU A 410 3.15 16.28 5.26
N GLY A 411 2.16 16.34 6.14
CA GLY A 411 0.81 16.83 5.83
C GLY A 411 0.82 18.32 5.48
N THR A 412 1.59 19.13 6.20
CA THR A 412 1.79 20.55 5.87
C THR A 412 2.43 20.72 4.50
N ASP A 413 3.47 19.96 4.17
CA ASP A 413 4.15 20.01 2.86
C ASP A 413 3.24 19.56 1.72
N MET A 414 2.32 18.62 1.98
CA MET A 414 1.36 18.15 0.98
C MET A 414 0.31 19.21 0.65
N LEU A 415 -0.25 19.85 1.68
CA LEU A 415 -1.31 20.84 1.52
C LEU A 415 -0.77 22.24 1.21
N TRP A 416 0.42 22.57 1.72
CA TRP A 416 1.12 23.84 1.56
C TRP A 416 2.58 23.66 1.12
N PRO A 417 2.84 23.15 -0.10
CA PRO A 417 4.20 23.08 -0.61
C PRO A 417 4.82 24.49 -0.62
N ASN A 418 6.02 24.63 -0.03
CA ASN A 418 6.70 25.93 0.16
C ASN A 418 5.90 26.99 0.95
N GLY A 419 4.89 26.56 1.72
CA GLY A 419 4.06 27.46 2.52
C GLY A 419 3.00 28.21 1.74
N GLU A 420 2.67 27.81 0.52
CA GLU A 420 1.52 28.30 -0.26
C GLU A 420 0.50 27.18 -0.41
N PHE A 421 -0.80 27.46 -0.19
CA PHE A 421 -1.82 26.43 -0.34
C PHE A 421 -1.77 25.86 -1.76
N MET A 422 -1.97 24.54 -1.91
CA MET A 422 -2.12 23.90 -3.20
C MET A 422 -3.16 24.66 -4.04
N GLN A 423 -2.68 25.56 -4.88
CA GLN A 423 -3.43 26.04 -6.03
C GLN A 423 -3.62 24.82 -6.93
N LYS A 424 -4.53 24.86 -7.91
CA LYS A 424 -4.57 23.83 -8.96
C LYS A 424 -3.24 23.87 -9.71
N ALA A 425 -2.20 23.26 -9.16
CA ALA A 425 -0.95 23.02 -9.83
C ALA A 425 -1.28 22.14 -11.03
N ASP A 426 -0.61 22.40 -12.15
CA ASP A 426 -0.77 21.55 -13.31
C ASP A 426 -0.51 20.10 -12.87
N PRO A 427 -1.41 19.17 -13.23
CA PRO A 427 -1.25 17.79 -12.82
C PRO A 427 0.14 17.30 -13.27
N PRO A 428 0.86 16.55 -12.42
CA PRO A 428 2.22 16.13 -12.75
C PRO A 428 2.22 15.42 -14.09
N THR A 429 3.18 15.78 -14.93
CA THR A 429 3.29 15.24 -16.28
C THR A 429 3.43 13.71 -16.20
N PRO A 430 2.99 12.96 -17.24
CA PRO A 430 3.16 11.50 -17.27
C PRO A 430 4.62 11.06 -17.01
N LEU A 431 5.58 11.84 -17.52
CA LEU A 431 7.01 11.61 -17.27
C LEU A 431 7.38 11.78 -15.79
N GLN A 432 6.92 12.86 -15.14
CA GLN A 432 7.17 13.09 -13.71
C GLN A 432 6.54 12.02 -12.83
N ARG A 433 5.36 11.52 -13.22
CA ARG A 433 4.70 10.41 -12.50
C ARG A 433 5.51 9.14 -12.58
N GLU A 434 5.97 8.81 -13.78
CA GLU A 434 6.81 7.64 -14.01
C GLU A 434 8.14 7.75 -13.27
N GLN A 435 8.75 8.93 -13.29
CA GLN A 435 9.96 9.25 -12.52
C GLN A 435 9.79 8.99 -11.02
N MET A 436 8.70 9.51 -10.44
CA MET A 436 8.42 9.34 -9.02
C MET A 436 8.17 7.88 -8.67
N ARG A 437 7.44 7.14 -9.53
CA ARG A 437 7.18 5.71 -9.38
C ARG A 437 8.48 4.91 -9.37
N VAL A 438 9.32 5.06 -10.40
CA VAL A 438 10.59 4.32 -10.52
C VAL A 438 11.51 4.64 -9.35
N ARG A 439 11.58 5.91 -8.92
CA ARG A 439 12.37 6.31 -7.74
C ARG A 439 11.89 5.62 -6.47
N ALA A 440 10.57 5.59 -6.23
CA ALA A 440 10.00 4.93 -5.07
C ALA A 440 10.28 3.42 -5.07
N GLU A 441 10.15 2.75 -6.22
CA GLU A 441 10.44 1.31 -6.37
C GLU A 441 11.92 0.99 -6.11
N ARG A 442 12.83 1.82 -6.63
CA ARG A 442 14.28 1.64 -6.39
C ARG A 442 14.64 1.86 -4.92
N LEU A 443 14.09 2.89 -4.27
CA LEU A 443 14.30 3.11 -2.83
C LEU A 443 13.78 1.94 -2.00
N LEU A 444 12.60 1.39 -2.33
CA LEU A 444 12.09 0.17 -1.69
C LEU A 444 13.01 -1.03 -1.92
N THR A 445 13.57 -1.16 -3.12
CA THR A 445 14.52 -2.24 -3.47
C THR A 445 15.75 -2.19 -2.58
N VAL A 446 16.29 -0.99 -2.34
CA VAL A 446 17.48 -0.78 -1.50
C VAL A 446 17.16 -0.94 -0.01
N ALA A 447 15.97 -0.51 0.42
CA ALA A 447 15.54 -0.61 1.81
C ALA A 447 15.34 -2.06 2.29
N ILE A 448 15.10 -3.01 1.38
CA ILE A 448 14.91 -4.43 1.71
C ILE A 448 16.27 -5.10 1.91
N PRO A 449 16.58 -5.65 3.11
CA PRO A 449 17.84 -6.35 3.34
C PRO A 449 17.98 -7.59 2.44
N HIS A 450 19.20 -7.89 1.99
CA HIS A 450 19.48 -9.05 1.10
C HIS A 450 18.96 -10.39 1.64
N ARG A 451 18.94 -10.58 2.96
CA ARG A 451 18.39 -11.81 3.55
C ARG A 451 16.88 -11.91 3.31
N VAL A 452 16.18 -10.78 3.42
CA VAL A 452 14.74 -10.70 3.19
C VAL A 452 14.42 -10.87 1.71
N SER A 453 15.20 -10.28 0.80
CA SER A 453 14.98 -10.44 -0.64
C SER A 453 15.09 -11.90 -1.08
N SER A 454 16.08 -12.63 -0.56
CA SER A 454 16.25 -14.05 -0.87
C SER A 454 15.11 -14.93 -0.34
N ILE A 455 14.47 -14.53 0.77
CA ILE A 455 13.40 -15.30 1.41
C ILE A 455 12.04 -14.98 0.79
N LEU A 456 11.74 -13.70 0.53
CA LEU A 456 10.43 -13.26 0.05
C LEU A 456 10.30 -13.26 -1.47
N PHE A 457 11.40 -13.10 -2.20
CA PHE A 457 11.37 -12.86 -3.65
C PHE A 457 12.26 -13.81 -4.46
N GLU A 458 12.95 -14.77 -3.83
CA GLU A 458 13.85 -15.76 -4.48
C GLU A 458 14.92 -15.15 -5.40
N THR A 459 15.24 -13.86 -5.22
CA THR A 459 16.14 -13.16 -6.12
C THR A 459 17.27 -12.45 -5.37
N SER A 460 18.45 -12.51 -5.97
CA SER A 460 19.63 -11.72 -5.58
C SER A 460 19.84 -10.52 -6.52
N ASP A 461 19.09 -10.49 -7.63
CA ASP A 461 19.21 -9.47 -8.67
C ASP A 461 18.31 -8.27 -8.35
N LEU A 462 18.89 -7.07 -8.27
CA LEU A 462 18.16 -5.85 -7.93
C LEU A 462 17.05 -5.51 -8.94
N ASN A 463 17.27 -5.79 -10.22
CA ASN A 463 16.28 -5.50 -11.27
C ASN A 463 15.06 -6.42 -11.18
N GLN A 464 15.27 -7.70 -10.86
CA GLN A 464 14.17 -8.64 -10.63
C GLN A 464 13.41 -8.28 -9.36
N LEU A 465 14.12 -7.89 -8.30
CA LEU A 465 13.51 -7.41 -7.06
C LEU A 465 12.67 -6.15 -7.31
N GLN A 466 13.15 -5.20 -8.12
CA GLN A 466 12.39 -4.02 -8.52
C GLN A 466 11.11 -4.41 -9.25
N SER A 467 11.15 -5.38 -10.17
CA SER A 467 9.95 -5.89 -10.85
C SER A 467 8.94 -6.48 -9.87
N HIS A 468 9.38 -7.22 -8.85
CA HIS A 468 8.47 -7.77 -7.84
C HIS A 468 7.87 -6.69 -6.93
N ILE A 469 8.63 -5.63 -6.63
CA ILE A 469 8.12 -4.47 -5.91
C ILE A 469 7.10 -3.73 -6.75
N HIS A 470 7.32 -3.61 -8.07
CA HIS A 470 6.34 -3.05 -8.99
C HIS A 470 5.00 -3.80 -8.91
N ASP A 471 5.03 -5.13 -8.99
CA ASP A 471 3.82 -5.97 -8.87
C ASP A 471 3.15 -5.84 -7.48
N THR A 472 3.94 -5.64 -6.43
CA THR A 472 3.45 -5.42 -5.06
C THR A 472 2.76 -4.06 -4.91
N LEU A 473 3.22 -3.03 -5.61
CA LEU A 473 2.63 -1.69 -5.60
C LEU A 473 1.50 -1.52 -6.61
N GLU A 474 1.27 -2.50 -7.49
CA GLU A 474 0.25 -2.43 -8.54
C GLU A 474 -1.15 -2.04 -8.03
N PRO A 475 -1.68 -2.61 -6.92
CA PRO A 475 -2.99 -2.23 -6.40
C PRO A 475 -3.12 -0.74 -6.05
N LEU A 476 -1.99 -0.10 -5.71
CA LEU A 476 -1.93 1.31 -5.31
C LEU A 476 -1.80 2.28 -6.49
N GLN A 477 -1.71 1.78 -7.73
CA GLN A 477 -1.56 2.62 -8.92
C GLN A 477 -2.89 3.22 -9.40
N ASN A 478 -4.04 2.75 -8.89
CA ASN A 478 -5.34 3.24 -9.29
C ASN A 478 -5.96 4.14 -8.22
N LYS A 479 -6.12 5.43 -8.53
CA LYS A 479 -6.71 6.42 -7.61
C LYS A 479 -8.10 6.03 -7.11
N LYS A 480 -8.97 5.47 -7.96
CA LYS A 480 -10.33 5.08 -7.54
C LYS A 480 -10.28 3.92 -6.55
N THR A 481 -9.43 2.92 -6.80
CA THR A 481 -9.18 1.81 -5.88
C THR A 481 -8.61 2.32 -4.55
N ASN A 482 -7.65 3.25 -4.60
CA ASN A 482 -7.08 3.88 -3.41
C ASN A 482 -8.13 4.65 -2.59
N LYS A 483 -9.11 5.29 -3.24
CA LYS A 483 -10.24 5.93 -2.53
C LYS A 483 -11.03 4.94 -1.69
N HIS A 484 -11.32 3.75 -2.22
CA HIS A 484 -11.98 2.70 -1.45
C HIS A 484 -11.17 2.31 -0.21
N LEU A 485 -9.86 2.08 -0.37
CA LEU A 485 -8.97 1.81 0.76
C LEU A 485 -9.00 2.95 1.78
N MET A 486 -8.89 4.20 1.32
CA MET A 486 -8.82 5.37 2.18
C MET A 486 -10.11 5.57 2.99
N TYR A 487 -11.28 5.41 2.38
CA TYR A 487 -12.55 5.52 3.11
C TYR A 487 -12.73 4.39 4.13
N LEU A 488 -12.33 3.15 3.80
CA LEU A 488 -12.34 2.04 4.76
C LEU A 488 -11.35 2.26 5.91
N LEU A 489 -10.19 2.89 5.64
CA LEU A 489 -9.24 3.28 6.67
C LEU A 489 -9.81 4.38 7.58
N VAL A 490 -10.49 5.38 7.01
CA VAL A 490 -11.19 6.43 7.78
C VAL A 490 -12.25 5.79 8.67
N ASP A 491 -13.12 4.94 8.13
CA ASP A 491 -14.13 4.21 8.90
C ASP A 491 -13.50 3.37 10.02
N LEU A 492 -12.40 2.66 9.73
CA LEU A 492 -11.68 1.86 10.70
C LEU A 492 -11.11 2.71 11.84
N VAL A 493 -10.42 3.80 11.52
CA VAL A 493 -9.87 4.72 12.54
C VAL A 493 -11.00 5.32 13.37
N LEU A 494 -12.08 5.77 12.74
CA LEU A 494 -13.23 6.35 13.44
C LEU A 494 -13.94 5.34 14.33
N SER A 495 -14.02 4.06 13.93
CA SER A 495 -14.60 3.00 14.76
C SER A 495 -13.87 2.83 16.11
N LYS A 496 -12.56 3.13 16.13
CA LYS A 496 -11.72 3.01 17.33
C LYS A 496 -11.66 4.32 18.12
N VAL A 497 -11.58 5.46 17.44
CA VAL A 497 -11.49 6.79 18.08
C VAL A 497 -12.86 7.27 18.59
N PHE A 498 -13.94 6.91 17.90
CA PHE A 498 -15.32 7.31 18.20
C PHE A 498 -16.27 6.12 18.20
N PRO A 499 -16.11 5.16 19.13
CA PRO A 499 -16.99 4.00 19.22
C PRO A 499 -18.47 4.38 19.43
N GLU A 500 -18.75 5.59 19.93
CA GLU A 500 -20.11 6.13 20.11
C GLU A 500 -20.85 6.32 18.79
N LEU A 501 -20.14 6.50 17.67
CA LEU A 501 -20.76 6.59 16.35
C LEU A 501 -21.37 5.26 15.89
N LEU A 502 -20.88 4.14 16.42
CA LEU A 502 -21.37 2.80 16.10
C LEU A 502 -22.52 2.36 16.99
N VAL A 503 -22.61 2.92 18.20
CA VAL A 503 -23.70 2.63 19.12
C VAL A 503 -24.89 3.45 18.68
N SER A 504 -25.83 2.82 17.99
CA SER A 504 -27.14 3.42 17.76
C SER A 504 -27.80 3.67 19.12
N GLU A 505 -27.78 4.90 19.63
CA GLU A 505 -28.66 5.24 20.75
C GLU A 505 -30.08 4.88 20.33
N PRO A 506 -30.86 4.14 21.15
CA PRO A 506 -32.27 3.97 20.88
C PRO A 506 -32.87 5.38 20.84
N ARG A 507 -33.35 5.79 19.66
CA ARG A 507 -34.07 7.06 19.49
C ARG A 507 -35.15 7.13 20.57
N LYS A 508 -35.01 8.06 21.52
CA LYS A 508 -36.07 8.40 22.46
C LYS A 508 -37.09 9.30 21.79
#